data_AF-X1JJ69-F1
#
_entry.id   AF-X1JJ69-F1
#
_cell.length_a   1.000
_cell.length_b   1.000
_cell.length_c   1.000
_cell.angle_alpha   90.00
_cell.angle_beta   90.00
_cell.angle_gamma   90.00
#
_symmetry.space_group_name_H-M   'P 1'
#
loop_
_entity.id
_entity.type
_entity.pdbx_description
1 polymer ?
#
loop_
_entity_poly.entity_id
_entity_poly.type
_entity_poly.pdbx_seq_one_letter_code
_entity_poly.pdbx_strand_id
1 'polypeptide(L)'
;MNLESAELVKYGNNCLLSTKISYANEFANFAELVPNVDVAQVMKGVGLDYRLNSRFLNAGVGFGGSCFHKDVNAIKAWSKSKGYTSRLLEAVLGINDDQAIHIVDMAEQLAGKLAGKKVALLGLAFKPGTDDMREAASIRVVNELRKRGITDIIGYDPKANKTAEMEMGDKIKY
;
A
#
# COMPACT_ATOMS: atom_id res chain seq x y z
N MET A 1 -32.61 -1.02 7.69
CA MET A 1 -31.68 -0.30 6.78
C MET A 1 -32.32 -0.26 5.41
N ASN A 2 -32.35 0.89 4.72
CA ASN A 2 -32.83 0.99 3.34
C ASN A 2 -31.73 0.59 2.34
N LEU A 3 -32.08 0.53 1.04
CA LEU A 3 -31.16 0.07 -0.01
C LEU A 3 -29.94 0.96 -0.13
N GLU A 4 -30.14 2.28 -0.15
CA GLU A 4 -29.09 3.27 -0.33
C GLU A 4 -28.08 3.24 0.84
N SER A 5 -28.58 3.05 2.07
CA SER A 5 -27.70 2.87 3.23
C SER A 5 -26.90 1.57 3.13
N ALA A 6 -27.50 0.48 2.64
CA ALA A 6 -26.81 -0.78 2.48
C ALA A 6 -25.66 -0.70 1.44
N GLU A 7 -25.88 0.02 0.33
CA GLU A 7 -24.85 0.30 -0.67
C GLU A 7 -23.70 1.11 -0.05
N LEU A 8 -24.01 2.17 0.71
CA LEU A 8 -23.00 3.02 1.31
C LEU A 8 -22.21 2.30 2.43
N VAL A 9 -22.81 1.37 3.15
CA VAL A 9 -22.11 0.53 4.15
C VAL A 9 -20.93 -0.22 3.51
N LYS A 10 -21.06 -0.71 2.28
CA LYS A 10 -19.95 -1.41 1.60
C LYS A 10 -18.76 -0.47 1.35
N TYR A 11 -19.02 0.73 0.84
CA TYR A 11 -17.99 1.73 0.61
C TYR A 11 -17.39 2.23 1.93
N GLY A 12 -18.23 2.48 2.95
CA GLY A 12 -17.82 2.92 4.28
C GLY A 12 -16.85 1.94 4.93
N ASN A 13 -17.14 0.64 4.87
CA ASN A 13 -16.26 -0.39 5.40
C ASN A 13 -14.90 -0.42 4.70
N ASN A 14 -14.87 -0.44 3.36
CA ASN A 14 -13.60 -0.45 2.62
C ASN A 14 -12.79 0.84 2.83
N CYS A 15 -13.46 2.00 2.85
CA CYS A 15 -12.81 3.28 3.15
C CYS A 15 -12.18 3.30 4.55
N LEU A 16 -12.90 2.81 5.57
CA LEU A 16 -12.38 2.76 6.94
C LEU A 16 -11.18 1.83 7.04
N LEU A 17 -11.22 0.65 6.42
CA LEU A 17 -10.09 -0.28 6.42
C LEU A 17 -8.86 0.30 5.72
N SER A 18 -9.03 0.94 4.56
CA SER A 18 -7.94 1.66 3.88
C SER A 18 -7.38 2.82 4.70
N THR A 19 -8.26 3.53 5.43
CA THR A 19 -7.87 4.61 6.34
C THR A 19 -7.03 4.08 7.49
N LYS A 20 -7.41 2.95 8.11
CA LYS A 20 -6.63 2.35 9.21
C LYS A 20 -5.22 1.94 8.76
N ILE A 21 -5.08 1.38 7.56
CA ILE A 21 -3.76 1.03 7.00
C ILE A 21 -2.93 2.30 6.75
N SER A 22 -3.51 3.32 6.11
CA SER A 22 -2.78 4.55 5.81
C SER A 22 -2.40 5.32 7.07
N TYR A 23 -3.27 5.32 8.07
CA TYR A 23 -2.97 5.85 9.41
C TYR A 23 -1.78 5.13 10.05
N ALA A 24 -1.76 3.80 10.01
CA ALA A 24 -0.62 3.03 10.54
C ALA A 24 0.69 3.35 9.79
N ASN A 25 0.63 3.51 8.46
CA ASN A 25 1.78 3.90 7.64
C ASN A 25 2.27 5.31 7.96
N GLU A 26 1.38 6.27 8.14
CA GLU A 26 1.75 7.63 8.55
C GLU A 26 2.45 7.64 9.92
N PHE A 27 1.96 6.84 10.87
CA PHE A 27 2.63 6.66 12.15
C PHE A 27 3.96 5.90 12.05
N ALA A 28 4.15 5.04 11.06
CA ALA A 28 5.46 4.42 10.79
C ALA A 28 6.46 5.49 10.36
N ASN A 29 6.04 6.38 9.45
CA ASN A 29 6.87 7.50 9.02
C ASN A 29 7.21 8.42 10.21
N PHE A 30 6.27 8.66 11.15
CA PHE A 30 6.57 9.41 12.37
C PHE A 30 7.54 8.68 13.31
N ALA A 31 7.40 7.35 13.44
CA ALA A 31 8.29 6.55 14.27
C ALA A 31 9.74 6.64 13.79
N GLU A 32 9.98 6.72 12.48
CA GLU A 32 11.32 6.89 11.92
C GLU A 32 11.97 8.24 12.26
N LEU A 33 11.18 9.27 12.57
CA LEU A 33 11.69 10.59 12.99
C LEU A 33 12.20 10.60 14.43
N VAL A 34 11.92 9.55 15.21
CA VAL A 34 12.24 9.48 16.64
C VAL A 34 13.08 8.23 16.94
N PRO A 35 14.30 8.38 17.50
CA PRO A 35 15.15 7.24 17.79
C PRO A 35 14.47 6.19 18.67
N ASN A 36 14.62 4.92 18.29
CA ASN A 36 14.16 3.74 19.04
C ASN A 36 12.63 3.59 19.17
N VAL A 37 11.83 4.24 18.32
CA VAL A 37 10.38 4.01 18.27
C VAL A 37 10.04 2.87 17.32
N ASP A 38 9.35 1.85 17.85
CA ASP A 38 8.83 0.71 17.08
C ASP A 38 7.34 0.91 16.78
N VAL A 39 7.01 1.16 15.50
CA VAL A 39 5.61 1.38 15.08
C VAL A 39 4.70 0.19 15.39
N ALA A 40 5.21 -1.05 15.39
CA ALA A 40 4.40 -2.21 15.72
C ALA A 40 3.96 -2.18 17.20
N GLN A 41 4.82 -1.70 18.10
CA GLN A 41 4.48 -1.48 19.50
C GLN A 41 3.51 -0.31 19.66
N VAL A 42 3.72 0.78 18.93
CA VAL A 42 2.81 1.94 18.94
C VAL A 42 1.40 1.52 18.50
N MET A 43 1.27 0.85 17.34
CA MET A 43 -0.02 0.40 16.81
C MET A 43 -0.67 -0.69 17.68
N LYS A 44 0.13 -1.56 18.31
CA LYS A 44 -0.37 -2.49 19.33
C LYS A 44 -0.98 -1.72 20.50
N GLY A 45 -0.30 -0.70 21.02
CA GLY A 45 -0.78 0.16 22.10
C GLY A 45 -2.07 0.90 21.73
N VAL A 46 -2.12 1.51 20.54
CA VAL A 46 -3.34 2.15 19.99
C VAL A 46 -4.50 1.13 19.91
N GLY A 47 -4.21 -0.09 19.46
CA GLY A 47 -5.20 -1.16 19.34
C GLY A 47 -5.72 -1.74 20.65
N LEU A 48 -5.11 -1.42 21.81
CA LEU A 48 -5.63 -1.81 23.13
C LEU A 48 -6.87 -1.00 23.54
N ASP A 49 -7.07 0.17 22.92
CA ASP A 49 -8.29 0.95 23.14
C ASP A 49 -9.50 0.22 22.53
N TYR A 50 -10.47 -0.12 23.39
CA TYR A 50 -11.66 -0.89 23.01
C TYR A 50 -12.52 -0.21 21.93
N ARG A 51 -12.35 1.11 21.72
CA ARG A 51 -13.06 1.88 20.69
C ARG A 51 -12.48 1.67 19.29
N LEU A 52 -11.23 1.23 19.16
CA LEU A 52 -10.50 1.19 17.87
C LEU A 52 -10.36 -0.21 17.27
N ASN A 53 -10.17 -1.23 18.11
CA ASN A 53 -9.76 -2.59 17.74
C ASN A 53 -8.39 -2.67 17.03
N SER A 54 -7.66 -3.77 17.30
CA SER A 54 -6.29 -3.97 16.81
C SER A 54 -6.14 -4.42 15.35
N ARG A 55 -7.24 -4.75 14.65
CA ARG A 55 -7.17 -5.27 13.27
C ARG A 55 -6.94 -4.13 12.28
N PHE A 56 -6.23 -4.42 11.18
CA PHE A 56 -5.93 -3.47 10.10
C PHE A 56 -5.10 -2.25 10.53
N LEU A 57 -4.27 -2.39 11.59
CA LEU A 57 -3.32 -1.37 12.05
C LEU A 57 -1.86 -1.77 11.79
N ASN A 58 -1.62 -2.67 10.84
CA ASN A 58 -0.26 -3.05 10.48
C ASN A 58 0.27 -2.09 9.43
N ALA A 59 1.33 -1.36 9.77
CA ALA A 59 2.07 -0.56 8.82
C ALA A 59 2.86 -1.45 7.84
N GLY A 60 3.17 -0.92 6.66
CA GLY A 60 3.96 -1.60 5.64
C GLY A 60 3.86 -0.89 4.30
N VAL A 61 4.01 -1.65 3.22
CA VAL A 61 4.21 -1.15 1.85
C VAL A 61 2.98 -0.54 1.15
N GLY A 62 1.96 -0.18 1.93
CA GLY A 62 0.64 0.19 1.44
C GLY A 62 -0.26 -1.01 1.11
N PHE A 63 -1.55 -0.72 0.94
CA PHE A 63 -2.55 -1.69 0.51
C PHE A 63 -2.61 -1.80 -1.02
N GLY A 64 -3.17 -2.92 -1.48
CA GLY A 64 -3.42 -3.20 -2.89
C GLY A 64 -4.67 -4.06 -3.06
N GLY A 65 -4.70 -4.80 -4.16
CA GLY A 65 -5.81 -5.68 -4.50
C GLY A 65 -6.97 -4.92 -5.14
N SER A 66 -7.84 -5.69 -5.78
CA SER A 66 -8.95 -5.12 -6.56
C SER A 66 -9.99 -4.36 -5.73
N CYS A 67 -10.10 -4.60 -4.42
CA CYS A 67 -11.22 -4.07 -3.63
C CYS A 67 -11.01 -2.65 -3.10
N PHE A 68 -9.89 -2.39 -2.41
CA PHE A 68 -9.72 -1.13 -1.69
C PHE A 68 -9.49 0.05 -2.63
N HIS A 69 -8.54 -0.06 -3.54
CA HIS A 69 -8.23 1.00 -4.49
C HIS A 69 -9.43 1.37 -5.35
N LYS A 70 -10.15 0.39 -5.92
CA LYS A 70 -11.31 0.67 -6.77
C LYS A 70 -12.45 1.32 -6.00
N ASP A 71 -12.77 0.81 -4.79
CA ASP A 71 -13.94 1.28 -4.05
C ASP A 71 -13.70 2.69 -3.46
N VAL A 72 -12.48 2.96 -2.96
CA VAL A 72 -12.10 4.29 -2.46
C VAL A 72 -12.10 5.31 -3.61
N ASN A 73 -11.54 4.95 -4.77
CA ASN A 73 -11.57 5.84 -5.93
C ASN A 73 -13.00 6.06 -6.48
N ALA A 74 -13.83 5.02 -6.50
CA ALA A 74 -15.22 5.12 -6.97
C ALA A 74 -16.05 6.07 -6.11
N ILE A 75 -16.03 5.94 -4.76
CA ILE A 75 -16.79 6.85 -3.90
C ILE A 75 -16.22 8.27 -3.88
N LYS A 76 -14.89 8.42 -3.99
CA LYS A 76 -14.23 9.72 -4.16
C LYS A 76 -14.68 10.41 -5.45
N ALA A 77 -14.70 9.68 -6.57
CA ALA A 77 -15.15 10.22 -7.86
C ALA A 77 -16.65 10.55 -7.84
N TRP A 78 -17.48 9.66 -7.28
CA TRP A 78 -18.91 9.89 -7.14
C TRP A 78 -19.21 11.13 -6.29
N SER A 79 -18.60 11.24 -5.11
CA SER A 79 -18.79 12.40 -4.23
C SER A 79 -18.34 13.71 -4.90
N LYS A 80 -17.21 13.70 -5.61
CA LYS A 80 -16.75 14.86 -6.39
C LYS A 80 -17.74 15.26 -7.48
N SER A 81 -18.37 14.30 -8.16
CA SER A 81 -19.43 14.59 -9.15
C SER A 81 -20.70 15.19 -8.52
N LYS A 82 -20.87 15.06 -7.19
CA LYS A 82 -21.91 15.71 -6.40
C LYS A 82 -21.45 17.02 -5.75
N GLY A 83 -20.26 17.53 -6.10
CA GLY A 83 -19.71 18.76 -5.55
C GLY A 83 -19.05 18.61 -4.17
N TYR A 84 -18.79 17.38 -3.69
CA TYR A 84 -18.10 17.13 -2.43
C TYR A 84 -16.74 16.49 -2.65
N THR A 85 -15.67 17.19 -2.27
CA THR A 85 -14.30 16.65 -2.34
C THR A 85 -13.91 16.03 -1.00
N SER A 86 -13.69 14.72 -0.98
CA SER A 86 -13.28 14.01 0.24
C SER A 86 -11.79 14.18 0.53
N ARG A 87 -11.44 15.19 1.32
CA ARG A 87 -10.05 15.44 1.77
C ARG A 87 -9.42 14.24 2.47
N LEU A 88 -10.20 13.51 3.28
CA LEU A 88 -9.70 12.32 3.98
C LEU A 88 -9.29 11.23 2.99
N LEU A 89 -10.14 10.91 2.01
CA LEU A 89 -9.84 9.82 1.07
C LEU A 89 -8.74 10.19 0.07
N GLU A 90 -8.56 11.48 -0.22
CA GLU A 90 -7.38 11.97 -0.94
C GLU A 90 -6.10 11.72 -0.16
N ALA A 91 -6.06 12.07 1.13
CA ALA A 91 -4.91 11.81 1.99
C ALA A 91 -4.61 10.31 2.14
N VAL A 92 -5.64 9.49 2.34
CA VAL A 92 -5.52 8.02 2.44
C VAL A 92 -4.87 7.42 1.20
N LEU A 93 -5.29 7.84 0.01
CA LEU A 93 -4.68 7.36 -1.24
C LEU A 93 -3.27 7.91 -1.43
N GLY A 94 -3.04 9.20 -1.14
CA GLY A 94 -1.71 9.81 -1.23
C GLY A 94 -0.68 9.10 -0.35
N ILE A 95 -0.99 8.91 0.93
CA ILE A 95 -0.12 8.16 1.87
C ILE A 95 0.16 6.76 1.35
N ASN A 96 -0.85 6.08 0.78
CA ASN A 96 -0.68 4.73 0.24
C ASN A 96 0.27 4.68 -0.97
N ASP A 97 0.17 5.66 -1.87
CA ASP A 97 0.98 5.75 -3.07
C ASP A 97 2.44 6.12 -2.72
N ASP A 98 2.63 7.01 -1.75
CA ASP A 98 3.94 7.45 -1.26
C ASP A 98 4.75 6.34 -0.59
N GLN A 99 4.12 5.28 -0.06
CA GLN A 99 4.84 4.16 0.55
C GLN A 99 5.82 3.48 -0.40
N ALA A 100 5.52 3.43 -1.71
CA ALA A 100 6.46 2.84 -2.67
C ALA A 100 7.74 3.68 -2.81
N ILE A 101 7.61 5.01 -2.76
CA ILE A 101 8.73 5.96 -2.77
C ILE A 101 9.57 5.77 -1.50
N HIS A 102 8.90 5.73 -0.35
CA HIS A 102 9.53 5.57 0.95
C HIS A 102 10.39 4.30 1.07
N ILE A 103 9.88 3.16 0.59
CA ILE A 103 10.64 1.89 0.60
C ILE A 103 11.91 1.99 -0.24
N VAL A 104 11.84 2.64 -1.40
CA VAL A 104 13.00 2.78 -2.28
C VAL A 104 14.01 3.76 -1.67
N ASP A 105 13.53 4.84 -1.03
CA ASP A 105 14.38 5.76 -0.26
C ASP A 105 15.09 5.04 0.88
N MET A 106 14.38 4.24 1.68
CA MET A 106 14.97 3.42 2.75
C MET A 106 16.04 2.46 2.21
N ALA A 107 15.77 1.80 1.08
CA ALA A 107 16.74 0.91 0.44
C ALA A 107 18.02 1.67 0.03
N GLU A 108 17.88 2.89 -0.52
CA GLU A 108 19.01 3.76 -0.85
C GLU A 108 19.75 4.31 0.38
N GLN A 109 19.04 4.59 1.47
CA GLN A 109 19.66 5.01 2.74
C GLN A 109 20.52 3.89 3.33
N LEU A 110 20.03 2.66 3.30
CA LEU A 110 20.72 1.49 3.89
C LEU A 110 21.86 0.98 3.01
N ALA A 111 21.66 0.94 1.69
CA ALA A 111 22.62 0.35 0.76
C ALA A 111 23.46 1.40 0.02
N GLY A 112 23.16 2.70 0.12
CA GLY A 112 23.64 3.71 -0.82
C GLY A 112 22.92 3.62 -2.17
N LYS A 113 23.39 4.40 -3.17
CA LYS A 113 22.78 4.44 -4.52
C LYS A 113 22.56 3.03 -5.09
N LEU A 114 21.35 2.78 -5.60
CA LEU A 114 20.99 1.49 -6.19
C LEU A 114 21.38 1.35 -7.66
N ALA A 115 21.75 2.46 -8.33
CA ALA A 115 22.22 2.42 -9.71
C ALA A 115 23.41 1.46 -9.89
N GLY A 116 23.31 0.56 -10.88
CA GLY A 116 24.32 -0.47 -11.14
C GLY A 116 24.28 -1.67 -10.17
N LYS A 117 23.36 -1.70 -9.19
CA LYS A 117 23.13 -2.85 -8.32
C LYS A 117 22.00 -3.73 -8.85
N LYS A 118 22.03 -4.99 -8.42
CA LYS A 118 20.90 -5.91 -8.57
C LYS A 118 19.95 -5.77 -7.38
N VAL A 119 18.67 -5.56 -7.64
CA VAL A 119 17.62 -5.45 -6.62
C VAL A 119 16.71 -6.67 -6.68
N ALA A 120 16.49 -7.31 -5.54
CA ALA A 120 15.57 -8.45 -5.42
C ALA A 120 14.26 -8.02 -4.73
N LEU A 121 13.11 -8.36 -5.31
CA LEU A 121 11.79 -8.23 -4.68
C LEU A 121 11.27 -9.60 -4.27
N LEU A 122 10.97 -9.75 -2.97
CA LEU A 122 10.42 -10.98 -2.41
C LEU A 122 8.93 -10.77 -2.09
N GLY A 123 8.08 -11.47 -2.82
CA GLY A 123 6.62 -11.28 -2.80
C GLY A 123 6.19 -10.28 -3.87
N LEU A 124 5.30 -10.73 -4.77
CA LEU A 124 4.81 -9.96 -5.90
C LEU A 124 3.28 -9.82 -5.87
N ALA A 125 2.56 -10.78 -5.29
CA ALA A 125 1.11 -10.67 -5.08
C ALA A 125 0.74 -9.49 -4.18
N PHE A 126 -0.49 -9.00 -4.28
CA PHE A 126 -0.96 -7.89 -3.42
C PHE A 126 -1.07 -8.29 -1.93
N LYS A 127 -1.21 -9.59 -1.65
CA LYS A 127 -1.22 -10.17 -0.30
C LYS A 127 -0.78 -11.64 -0.34
N PRO A 128 -0.45 -12.24 0.82
CA PRO A 128 -0.08 -13.66 0.87
C PRO A 128 -1.19 -14.61 0.38
N GLY A 129 -0.77 -15.69 -0.28
CA GLY A 129 -1.64 -16.83 -0.57
C GLY A 129 -2.46 -16.75 -1.87
N THR A 130 -2.29 -15.70 -2.67
CA THR A 130 -2.97 -15.49 -3.97
C THR A 130 -1.96 -15.16 -5.06
N ASP A 131 -2.36 -15.34 -6.31
CA ASP A 131 -1.67 -14.91 -7.53
C ASP A 131 -2.17 -13.55 -8.05
N ASP A 132 -3.14 -12.93 -7.37
CA ASP A 132 -3.70 -11.64 -7.75
C ASP A 132 -2.67 -10.52 -7.55
N MET A 133 -2.40 -9.78 -8.62
CA MET A 133 -1.43 -8.68 -8.66
C MET A 133 -2.06 -7.32 -8.88
N ARG A 134 -3.39 -7.24 -9.00
CA ARG A 134 -4.08 -5.96 -9.23
C ARG A 134 -3.76 -4.99 -8.09
N GLU A 135 -3.28 -3.80 -8.45
CA GLU A 135 -2.86 -2.75 -7.52
C GLU A 135 -1.84 -3.20 -6.45
N ALA A 136 -1.07 -4.26 -6.73
CA ALA A 136 -0.06 -4.76 -5.79
C ALA A 136 1.01 -3.70 -5.54
N ALA A 137 1.48 -3.62 -4.28
CA ALA A 137 2.55 -2.69 -3.90
C ALA A 137 3.86 -2.95 -4.66
N SER A 138 4.13 -4.23 -4.99
CA SER A 138 5.26 -4.66 -5.82
C SER A 138 5.32 -3.91 -7.16
N ILE A 139 4.18 -3.72 -7.83
CA ILE A 139 4.09 -2.98 -9.10
C ILE A 139 4.51 -1.52 -8.90
N ARG A 140 4.03 -0.87 -7.83
CA ARG A 140 4.39 0.53 -7.51
C ARG A 140 5.89 0.66 -7.20
N VAL A 141 6.44 -0.27 -6.41
CA VAL A 141 7.87 -0.31 -6.07
C VAL A 141 8.73 -0.52 -7.33
N VAL A 142 8.36 -1.45 -8.21
CA VAL A 142 9.07 -1.68 -9.48
C VAL A 142 9.03 -0.44 -10.37
N ASN A 143 7.88 0.23 -10.47
CA ASN A 143 7.75 1.45 -11.27
C ASN A 143 8.64 2.57 -10.71
N GLU A 144 8.72 2.72 -9.38
CA GLU A 144 9.59 3.72 -8.75
C GLU A 144 11.08 3.39 -8.95
N LEU A 145 11.49 2.13 -8.77
CA LEU A 145 12.85 1.68 -9.07
C LEU A 145 13.24 1.97 -10.52
N ARG A 146 12.34 1.68 -11.47
CA ARG A 146 12.56 1.95 -12.90
C ARG A 146 12.64 3.45 -13.18
N LYS A 147 11.81 4.26 -12.54
CA LYS A 147 11.86 5.74 -12.63
C LYS A 147 13.20 6.30 -12.15
N ARG A 148 13.84 5.65 -11.17
CA ARG A 148 15.20 5.98 -10.68
C ARG A 148 16.33 5.37 -11.52
N GLY A 149 16.01 4.69 -12.62
CA GLY A 149 17.00 4.10 -13.54
C GLY A 149 17.57 2.76 -13.10
N ILE A 150 16.97 2.08 -12.11
CA ILE A 150 17.38 0.72 -11.72
C ILE A 150 16.86 -0.25 -12.78
N THR A 151 17.77 -0.99 -13.41
CA THR A 151 17.43 -1.89 -14.52
C THR A 151 17.58 -3.38 -14.23
N ASP A 152 18.45 -3.76 -13.28
CA ASP A 152 18.65 -5.16 -12.89
C ASP A 152 17.80 -5.49 -11.66
N ILE A 153 16.52 -5.78 -11.92
CA ILE A 153 15.54 -6.12 -10.89
C ILE A 153 15.11 -7.57 -11.09
N ILE A 154 15.10 -8.36 -10.03
CA ILE A 154 14.58 -9.74 -10.01
C ILE A 154 13.47 -9.86 -8.96
N GLY A 155 12.33 -10.41 -9.34
CA GLY A 155 11.21 -10.70 -8.46
C GLY A 155 11.10 -12.19 -8.21
N TYR A 156 10.53 -12.57 -7.07
CA TYR A 156 10.09 -13.94 -6.82
C TYR A 156 8.80 -13.94 -5.99
N ASP A 157 7.83 -14.72 -6.43
CA ASP A 157 6.63 -15.03 -5.64
C ASP A 157 6.27 -16.51 -5.77
N PRO A 158 6.00 -17.22 -4.66
CA PRO A 158 5.69 -18.65 -4.70
C PRO A 158 4.39 -19.00 -5.42
N LYS A 159 3.47 -18.03 -5.63
CA LYS A 159 2.19 -18.25 -6.31
C LYS A 159 1.96 -17.33 -7.50
N ALA A 160 2.50 -16.11 -7.46
CA ALA A 160 2.20 -15.08 -8.45
C ALA A 160 3.25 -14.95 -9.57
N ASN A 161 4.35 -15.70 -9.59
CA ASN A 161 5.44 -15.46 -10.56
C ASN A 161 4.96 -15.42 -12.02
N LYS A 162 4.03 -16.30 -12.42
CA LYS A 162 3.44 -16.30 -13.76
C LYS A 162 2.58 -15.06 -14.04
N THR A 163 1.72 -14.69 -13.09
CA THR A 163 0.90 -13.47 -13.20
C THR A 163 1.79 -12.23 -13.22
N ALA A 164 2.87 -12.24 -12.45
CA ALA A 164 3.86 -11.17 -12.41
C ALA A 164 4.52 -10.97 -13.76
N GLU A 165 4.92 -12.06 -14.42
CA GLU A 165 5.47 -12.02 -15.78
C GLU A 165 4.48 -11.41 -16.78
N MET A 166 3.18 -11.74 -16.66
CA MET A 166 2.14 -11.15 -17.51
C MET A 166 1.90 -9.66 -17.23
N GLU A 167 1.89 -9.25 -15.96
CA GLU A 167 1.55 -7.88 -15.53
C GLU A 167 2.73 -6.91 -15.64
N MET A 168 3.95 -7.36 -15.36
CA MET A 168 5.15 -6.53 -15.32
C MET A 168 6.09 -6.75 -16.51
N GLY A 169 5.96 -7.85 -17.26
CA GLY A 169 6.73 -8.11 -18.47
C GLY A 169 8.24 -8.04 -18.23
N ASP A 170 8.95 -7.36 -19.12
CA ASP A 170 10.41 -7.17 -19.09
C ASP A 170 10.88 -6.11 -18.08
N LYS A 171 9.96 -5.51 -17.31
CA LYS A 171 10.33 -4.57 -16.24
C LYS A 171 11.12 -5.25 -15.12
N ILE A 172 11.03 -6.57 -14.94
CA ILE A 172 11.86 -7.33 -14.00
C ILE A 172 12.15 -8.72 -14.58
N LYS A 173 13.07 -9.47 -13.95
CA LYS A 173 13.24 -10.92 -14.13
C LYS A 173 12.46 -11.68 -13.05
N TYR A 174 12.20 -12.97 -13.24
CA TYR A 174 11.37 -13.81 -12.37
C TYR A 174 12.06 -15.11 -11.98
#